data_AF-A0A962YFY8-F1
#
_entry.id   AF-A0A962YFY8-F1
#
_cell.length_a   1.000
_cell.length_b   1.000
_cell.length_c   1.000
_cell.angle_alpha   90.00
_cell.angle_beta   90.00
_cell.angle_gamma   90.00
#
_symmetry.space_group_name_H-M   'P 1'
#
loop_
_entity.id
_entity.type
_entity.pdbx_description
1 polymer ?
#
loop_
_entity_poly.entity_id
_entity_poly.type
_entity_poly.pdbx_seq_one_letter_code
_entity_poly.pdbx_strand_id
1 'polypeptide(L)' 'DEQDIPGYARDLSAILALAEHMQGIDTANLEPLAHPLDMIQRLRADEVTETDQREVFQRHAPQVENGLYLVPKVIE' A
#
# COMPACT_ATOMS: atom_id res chain seq x y z
N ASP A 1 15.37 4.56 13.59
CA ASP A 1 15.83 4.77 15.00
C ASP A 1 15.37 6.12 15.53
N GLU A 2 15.35 6.32 16.86
CA GLU A 2 14.91 7.60 17.46
C GLU A 2 15.72 8.81 16.97
N GLN A 3 17.00 8.59 16.64
CA GLN A 3 17.89 9.60 16.05
C GLN A 3 17.45 10.10 14.67
N ASP A 4 16.62 9.35 13.94
CA ASP A 4 16.15 9.72 12.60
C ASP A 4 14.91 10.63 12.65
N ILE A 5 14.20 10.65 13.79
CA ILE A 5 12.95 11.39 13.97
C ILE A 5 13.09 12.88 13.62
N PRO A 6 14.14 13.61 14.08
CA PRO A 6 14.30 15.02 13.73
C PRO A 6 14.48 15.24 12.22
N GLY A 7 15.15 14.30 11.53
CA GLY A 7 15.32 14.33 10.08
C GLY A 7 13.98 14.18 9.36
N TYR A 8 13.21 13.16 9.72
CA TYR A 8 11.87 12.94 9.15
C TYR A 8 10.92 14.10 9.41
N ALA A 9 10.93 14.68 10.62
CA ALA A 9 10.09 15.82 10.94
C ALA A 9 10.37 17.03 10.03
N ARG A 10 11.65 17.32 9.78
CA ARG A 10 12.06 18.39 8.86
C ARG A 10 11.60 18.10 7.43
N ASP A 11 11.86 16.90 6.95
CA ASP A 11 11.60 16.54 5.55
C ASP A 11 10.09 16.48 5.26
N LEU A 12 9.29 15.95 6.20
CA LEU A 12 7.82 15.98 6.11
C LEU A 12 7.27 17.41 6.15
N SER A 13 7.82 18.27 7.01
CA SER A 13 7.41 19.68 7.06
C SER A 13 7.68 20.40 5.74
N ALA A 14 8.80 20.11 5.07
CA ALA A 14 9.12 20.66 3.77
C ALA A 14 8.16 20.16 2.66
N ILE A 15 7.76 18.88 2.68
CA ILE A 15 6.78 18.32 1.75
C ILE A 15 5.41 18.99 1.94
N LEU A 16 4.99 19.19 3.18
CA LEU A 16 3.72 19.87 3.48
C LEU A 16 3.73 21.33 3.01
N ALA A 17 4.84 22.06 3.24
CA ALA A 17 4.99 23.43 2.74
C ALA A 17 4.93 23.50 1.20
N LEU A 18 5.47 22.51 0.49
CA LEU A 18 5.32 22.42 -0.97
C LEU A 18 3.87 22.17 -1.39
N ALA A 19 3.15 21.28 -0.68
CA ALA A 19 1.74 21.01 -0.96
C ALA A 19 0.84 22.24 -0.71
N GLU A 20 1.18 23.09 0.25
CA GLU A 20 0.47 24.35 0.52
C GLU A 20 0.44 25.28 -0.69
N HIS A 21 1.46 25.26 -1.57
CA HIS A 21 1.45 26.06 -2.81
C HIS A 21 0.26 25.74 -3.72
N MET A 22 -0.27 24.52 -3.66
CA MET A 22 -1.42 24.10 -4.48
C MET A 22 -2.74 24.72 -4.00
N GLN A 23 -2.83 25.21 -2.75
CA GLN A 23 -4.03 25.85 -2.20
C GLN A 23 -4.36 27.20 -2.86
N GLY A 24 -3.43 27.77 -3.65
CA GLY A 24 -3.66 29.01 -4.38
C GLY A 24 -4.60 28.89 -5.59
N ILE A 25 -5.08 27.69 -5.89
CA ILE A 25 -5.97 27.41 -7.04
C ILE A 25 -7.38 27.13 -6.52
N ASP A 26 -8.38 27.81 -7.06
CA ASP A 26 -9.79 27.58 -6.72
C ASP A 26 -10.31 26.29 -7.38
N THR A 27 -10.75 25.33 -6.56
CA THR A 27 -11.34 24.06 -6.99
C THR A 27 -12.76 23.84 -6.45
N ALA A 28 -13.45 24.89 -5.98
CA ALA A 28 -14.71 24.77 -5.22
C ALA A 28 -15.85 24.03 -5.96
N ASN A 29 -15.84 24.03 -7.30
CA ASN A 29 -16.89 23.42 -8.13
C ASN A 29 -16.35 22.30 -9.06
N LEU A 30 -15.20 21.71 -8.72
CA LEU A 30 -14.59 20.63 -9.50
C LEU A 30 -14.74 19.30 -8.78
N GLU A 31 -15.27 18.31 -9.48
CA GLU A 31 -15.27 16.92 -9.02
C GLU A 31 -13.84 16.36 -9.06
N PRO A 32 -13.36 15.70 -7.99
CA PRO A 32 -12.04 15.07 -7.98
C PRO A 32 -11.91 13.96 -9.03
N LEU A 33 -10.77 13.93 -9.73
CA LEU A 33 -10.47 12.88 -10.71
C LEU A 33 -9.75 11.71 -10.04
N ALA A 34 -10.47 10.61 -9.77
CA ALA A 34 -9.88 9.40 -9.17
C ALA A 34 -9.13 8.50 -10.17
N HIS A 35 -9.68 8.37 -11.38
CA HIS A 35 -9.09 7.60 -12.47
C HIS A 35 -9.10 8.45 -13.75
N PRO A 36 -8.00 8.51 -14.52
CA PRO A 36 -7.93 9.33 -15.72
C PRO A 36 -8.74 8.76 -16.90
N LEU A 37 -9.16 7.50 -16.81
CA LEU A 37 -9.98 6.82 -17.80
C LEU A 37 -11.37 6.57 -17.22
N ASP A 38 -12.40 6.69 -18.07
CA ASP A 38 -13.79 6.36 -17.72
C ASP A 38 -13.98 4.84 -17.62
N MET A 39 -13.54 4.28 -16.49
CA MET A 39 -13.60 2.85 -16.24
C MET A 39 -14.92 2.48 -15.56
N ILE A 40 -15.60 1.48 -16.10
CA ILE A 40 -16.71 0.82 -15.43
C ILE A 40 -16.21 -0.29 -14.52
N GLN A 41 -17.00 -0.66 -13.51
CA GLN A 41 -16.66 -1.78 -12.63
C GLN A 41 -16.62 -3.08 -13.43
N ARG A 42 -15.44 -3.70 -13.47
CA ARG A 42 -15.27 -5.03 -14.07
C ARG A 42 -15.69 -6.10 -13.07
N LEU A 43 -16.60 -6.97 -13.49
CA LEU A 43 -16.98 -8.14 -12.71
C LEU A 43 -16.01 -9.30 -12.97
N ARG A 44 -15.76 -10.10 -11.94
CA ARG A 44 -15.04 -11.38 -12.04
C ARG A 44 -16.08 -12.50 -12.06
N ALA A 45 -15.92 -13.48 -12.96
CA ALA A 45 -16.76 -14.67 -12.96
C ALA A 45 -16.58 -15.47 -11.66
N ASP A 46 -17.66 -16.10 -11.19
CA ASP A 46 -17.64 -16.94 -9.99
C ASP A 46 -17.18 -18.36 -10.35
N GLU A 47 -15.93 -18.46 -10.76
CA GLU A 47 -15.29 -19.71 -11.19
C GLU A 47 -13.96 -19.89 -10.45
N VAL A 48 -13.64 -21.15 -10.11
CA VAL A 48 -12.35 -21.51 -9.51
C VAL A 48 -11.30 -21.56 -10.61
N THR A 49 -10.22 -20.80 -10.46
CA THR A 49 -9.12 -20.72 -11.46
C THR A 49 -7.78 -21.24 -10.93
N GLU A 50 -7.67 -21.38 -9.62
CA GLU A 50 -6.42 -21.56 -8.90
C GLU A 50 -6.08 -23.04 -8.70
N THR A 51 -4.80 -23.37 -8.88
CA THR A 51 -4.21 -24.67 -8.54
C THR A 51 -3.26 -24.51 -7.35
N ASP A 52 -2.97 -25.62 -6.63
CA ASP A 52 -1.97 -25.58 -5.57
C ASP A 52 -0.58 -25.22 -6.15
N GLN A 53 -0.01 -24.13 -5.64
CA GLN A 53 1.30 -23.61 -6.01
C GLN A 53 2.16 -23.36 -4.76
N ARG A 54 1.90 -24.09 -3.68
CA ARG A 54 2.55 -23.93 -2.37
C ARG A 54 4.06 -23.82 -2.46
N GLU A 55 4.72 -24.71 -3.20
CA GLU A 55 6.18 -24.71 -3.36
C GLU A 55 6.71 -23.42 -4.00
N VAL A 56 5.96 -22.86 -4.97
CA VAL A 56 6.33 -21.61 -5.64
C VAL A 56 6.21 -20.44 -4.67
N PHE A 57 5.10 -20.37 -3.93
CA PHE A 57 4.84 -19.28 -2.99
C PHE A 57 5.77 -19.31 -1.77
N GLN A 58 6.10 -20.50 -1.28
CA GLN A 58 6.95 -20.67 -0.08
C GLN A 58 8.44 -20.56 -0.36
N ARG A 59 8.87 -20.56 -1.63
CA ARG A 59 10.29 -20.48 -2.02
C ARG A 59 11.02 -19.26 -1.46
N HIS A 60 10.32 -18.14 -1.31
CA HIS A 60 10.91 -16.87 -0.84
C HIS A 60 10.63 -16.57 0.64
N ALA A 61 9.91 -17.46 1.32
CA ALA A 61 9.58 -17.24 2.72
C ALA A 61 10.81 -17.45 3.60
N PRO A 62 11.06 -16.55 4.58
CA PRO A 62 12.19 -16.68 5.49
C PRO A 62 12.17 -17.99 6.29
N GLN A 63 10.98 -18.44 6.70
CA GLN A 63 10.80 -19.67 7.47
C GLN A 63 9.45 -20.30 7.13
N VAL A 64 9.48 -21.60 6.83
CA VAL A 64 8.29 -22.41 6.55
C VAL A 64 8.39 -23.75 7.27
N GLU A 65 7.27 -24.24 7.78
CA GLU A 65 7.17 -25.55 8.43
C GLU A 65 5.81 -26.18 8.14
N ASN A 66 5.78 -27.46 7.73
CA ASN A 66 4.55 -28.19 7.41
C ASN A 66 3.61 -27.46 6.43
N GLY A 67 4.17 -26.66 5.52
CA GLY A 67 3.40 -25.85 4.58
C GLY A 67 2.78 -24.58 5.17
N LEU A 68 3.23 -24.13 6.34
CA LEU A 68 2.81 -22.89 7.00
C LEU A 68 3.95 -21.88 7.01
N TYR A 69 3.62 -20.58 6.95
CA TYR A 69 4.59 -19.50 7.16
C TYR A 69 4.78 -19.29 8.65
N LEU A 70 6.02 -19.36 9.12
CA LEU A 70 6.33 -19.16 10.53
C LEU A 70 6.46 -17.67 10.82
N VAL A 71 5.78 -17.23 11.88
CA VAL A 71 5.90 -15.87 12.44
C VAL A 71 6.16 -15.96 13.95
N PRO A 72 6.96 -15.04 14.52
CA PRO A 72 7.15 -15.00 15.96
C PRO A 72 5.81 -14.79 16.67
N LYS A 73 5.47 -15.69 17.60
CA LYS A 73 4.31 -15.50 18.46
C LYS A 73 4.65 -14.42 19.48
N VAL A 74 3.96 -13.28 19.42
CA VAL A 74 4.03 -12.28 20.49
C VAL A 74 3.24 -12.82 21.68
N ILE A 75 3.92 -13.05 22.80
CA ILE A 75 3.32 -13.36 24.10
C ILE A 75 3.87 -12.31 25.07
N GLU A 76 2.99 -11.63 25.79
CA GLU A 76 3.31 -10.75 26.92
C GLU A 76 3.45 -11.55 28.22
#